data_AF-A0A2U3KQ34-F1
#
_entry.id   AF-A0A2U3KQ34-F1
#
_cell.length_a   1.000
_cell.length_b   1.000
_cell.length_c   1.000
_cell.angle_alpha   90.00
_cell.angle_beta   90.00
_cell.angle_gamma   90.00
#
_symmetry.space_group_name_H-M   'P 1'
#
loop_
_entity.id
_entity.type
_entity.pdbx_description
1 polymer ?
#
loop_
_entity_poly.entity_id
_entity_poly.type
_entity_poly.pdbx_seq_one_letter_code
_entity_poly.pdbx_strand_id
1 'polypeptide(L)' 'MGTISSRSLEQDWIVQHQAEYAGVWVALEGARLVAQGSSARVVLDAARSKGYEQPLVVHIPSGPELPFGGW' A
#
# COMPACT_ATOMS: atom_id res chain seq x y z
N MET A 1 -3.27 -3.57 26.82
CA MET A 1 -2.58 -4.20 25.67
C MET A 1 -3.27 -3.72 24.41
N GLY A 2 -2.74 -2.67 23.78
CA GLY A 2 -3.35 -2.07 22.58
C GLY A 2 -3.17 -3.02 21.41
N THR A 3 -4.27 -3.35 20.74
CA THR A 3 -4.25 -4.10 19.48
C THR A 3 -3.45 -3.29 18.47
N ILE A 4 -2.27 -3.77 18.09
CA ILE A 4 -1.53 -3.21 16.97
C ILE A 4 -2.47 -3.32 15.77
N SER A 5 -3.08 -2.20 15.40
CA SER A 5 -4.07 -2.15 14.35
C SER A 5 -3.33 -2.32 13.05
N SER A 6 -3.81 -3.19 12.15
CA SER A 6 -3.18 -3.42 10.84
C SER A 6 -2.86 -2.10 10.13
N ARG A 7 -3.73 -1.10 10.31
CA ARG A 7 -3.57 0.28 9.82
C ARG A 7 -2.23 0.92 10.18
N SER A 8 -1.73 0.71 11.40
CA SER A 8 -0.45 1.27 11.85
C SER A 8 0.75 0.60 11.18
N LEU A 9 0.66 -0.71 10.91
CA LEU A 9 1.70 -1.45 10.20
C LEU A 9 1.69 -1.12 8.70
N GLU A 10 0.50 -0.98 8.12
CA GLU A 10 0.30 -0.54 6.74
C GLU A 10 0.86 0.87 6.54
N GLN A 11 0.59 1.80 7.47
CA GLN A 11 1.15 3.16 7.43
C GLN A 11 2.67 3.19 7.59
N ASP A 12 3.24 2.42 8.51
CA ASP A 12 4.71 2.40 8.68
C ASP A 12 5.39 1.87 7.41
N TRP A 13 4.84 0.80 6.81
CA TRP A 13 5.31 0.29 5.53
C TRP A 13 5.19 1.34 4.42
N ILE A 14 4.06 2.03 4.33
CA ILE A 14 3.87 3.12 3.36
C ILE A 14 4.89 4.23 3.63
N VAL A 15 5.13 4.67 4.86
CA VAL A 15 6.08 5.77 5.12
C VAL A 15 7.52 5.38 4.79
N GLN A 16 7.93 4.14 5.05
CA GLN A 16 9.27 3.63 4.73
C GLN A 16 9.47 3.45 3.22
N HIS A 17 8.42 3.05 2.49
CA HIS A 17 8.51 2.69 1.08
C HIS A 17 7.90 3.74 0.13
N GLN A 18 7.14 4.72 0.59
CA GLN A 18 6.46 5.73 -0.23
C GLN A 18 7.43 6.47 -1.14
N ALA A 19 8.68 6.68 -0.72
CA ALA A 19 9.70 7.35 -1.51
C ALA A 19 10.15 6.50 -2.72
N GLU A 20 10.19 5.18 -2.57
CA GLU A 20 10.55 4.24 -3.63
C GLU A 20 9.38 3.95 -4.58
N TYR A 21 8.15 3.95 -4.04
CA TYR A 21 6.91 3.67 -4.79
C TYR A 21 6.06 4.92 -5.04
N ALA A 22 6.66 6.11 -5.01
CA ALA A 22 5.96 7.38 -5.16
C ALA A 22 5.26 7.47 -6.53
N GLY A 23 3.93 7.55 -6.54
CA GLY A 23 3.13 7.64 -7.78
C GLY A 23 2.71 6.34 -8.40
N VAL A 24 3.03 5.22 -7.77
CA VAL A 24 2.59 3.93 -8.25
C VAL A 24 1.51 3.38 -7.35
N TRP A 25 0.72 2.50 -7.93
CA TRP A 25 -0.24 1.68 -7.22
C TRP A 25 0.50 0.51 -6.61
N VAL A 26 0.13 0.16 -5.38
CA VAL A 26 0.64 -1.00 -4.65
C VAL A 26 -0.54 -1.83 -4.18
N ALA A 27 -0.42 -3.15 -4.28
CA ALA A 27 -1.33 -4.10 -3.67
C ALA A 27 -0.65 -4.61 -2.40
N LEU A 28 -1.32 -4.39 -1.29
CA LEU A 28 -0.96 -4.88 0.02
C LEU A 28 -1.92 -5.99 0.41
N GLU A 29 -1.39 -7.05 1.02
CA GLU A 29 -2.20 -8.05 1.72
C GLU A 29 -1.74 -8.04 3.18
N GLY A 30 -2.54 -7.43 4.04
CA GLY A 30 -2.12 -7.05 5.40
C GLY A 30 -0.90 -6.12 5.37
N ALA A 31 0.19 -6.53 6.04
CA ALA A 31 1.43 -5.74 6.13
C ALA A 31 2.49 -6.11 5.08
N ARG A 32 2.10 -6.71 3.94
CA ARG A 32 3.04 -7.17 2.91
C ARG A 32 2.64 -6.72 1.51
N LEU A 33 3.60 -6.15 0.79
CA LEU A 33 3.48 -5.86 -0.64
C LEU A 33 3.37 -7.16 -1.44
N VAL A 34 2.27 -7.33 -2.17
CA VAL A 34 2.05 -8.47 -3.07
C VAL A 34 2.31 -8.11 -4.54
N ALA A 35 2.00 -6.87 -4.94
CA ALA A 35 2.27 -6.34 -6.28
C ALA A 35 2.42 -4.81 -6.27
N GLN A 36 3.10 -4.26 -7.28
CA GLN A 36 3.24 -2.82 -7.52
C GLN A 36 3.18 -2.51 -9.02
N GLY A 37 2.80 -1.30 -9.39
CA GLY A 37 2.77 -0.88 -10.79
C GLY A 37 2.07 0.46 -11.02
N SER A 38 2.17 0.99 -12.23
CA SER A 38 1.67 2.33 -12.58
C SER A 38 0.14 2.44 -12.64
N SER A 39 -0.61 1.38 -12.35
CA SER A 39 -2.08 1.37 -12.47
C SER A 39 -2.73 0.34 -11.55
N ALA A 40 -3.82 0.73 -10.89
CA ALA A 40 -4.62 -0.13 -10.02
C ALA A 40 -5.01 -1.46 -10.69
N ARG A 41 -5.35 -1.42 -11.98
CA ARG A 41 -5.71 -2.62 -12.76
C ARG A 41 -4.57 -3.61 -12.89
N VAL A 42 -3.37 -3.13 -13.24
CA VAL A 42 -2.16 -3.97 -13.39
C VAL A 42 -1.80 -4.60 -12.05
N VAL A 43 -1.91 -3.83 -10.99
CA VAL A 43 -1.62 -4.24 -9.62
C VAL A 43 -2.62 -5.27 -9.11
N LEU A 44 -3.92 -5.04 -9.37
CA LEU A 44 -4.99 -5.99 -9.03
C LEU A 44 -4.86 -7.30 -9.81
N ASP A 45 -4.57 -7.23 -11.11
CA ASP A 45 -4.38 -8.40 -11.96
C ASP A 45 -3.16 -9.22 -11.52
N ALA A 46 -2.03 -8.56 -11.25
CA ALA A 46 -0.83 -9.20 -10.73
C ALA A 46 -1.06 -9.87 -9.37
N ALA A 47 -1.82 -9.23 -8.47
CA ALA A 47 -2.17 -9.82 -7.18
C ALA A 47 -3.11 -11.02 -7.34
N ARG A 48 -4.10 -10.94 -8.25
CA ARG A 48 -4.99 -12.06 -8.58
C ARG A 48 -4.25 -13.24 -9.21
N SER A 49 -3.29 -13.01 -10.11
CA SER A 49 -2.43 -14.07 -10.65
C SER A 49 -1.62 -14.79 -9.57
N LYS A 50 -1.37 -14.15 -8.43
CA LYS A 50 -0.70 -14.78 -7.28
C LYS A 50 -1.64 -15.50 -6.31
N GLY A 51 -2.96 -15.49 -6.58
CA GLY A 51 -3.95 -16.15 -5.74
C GLY A 51 -4.49 -15.28 -4.60
N TYR A 52 -4.24 -13.96 -4.61
CA TYR A 52 -4.86 -13.04 -3.67
C TYR A 52 -6.22 -12.58 -4.22
N GLU A 53 -7.30 -13.01 -3.58
CA GLU A 53 -8.68 -12.71 -4.02
C GLU A 53 -9.16 -11.31 -3.61
N GLN A 54 -8.62 -10.74 -2.52
CA GLN A 54 -9.00 -9.43 -1.99
C GLN A 54 -7.80 -8.53 -1.59
N PRO A 55 -6.83 -8.30 -2.49
CA PRO A 55 -5.69 -7.44 -2.18
C PRO A 55 -6.15 -5.98 -1.96
N LEU A 56 -5.61 -5.33 -0.93
CA LEU A 56 -5.80 -3.90 -0.69
C LEU A 56 -4.94 -3.10 -1.68
N VAL A 57 -5.60 -2.54 -2.69
CA VAL A 57 -4.93 -1.69 -3.68
C VAL A 57 -4.92 -0.24 -3.20
N VAL A 58 -3.73 0.28 -2.90
CA VAL A 58 -3.49 1.65 -2.44
C VAL A 58 -2.65 2.40 -3.48
N HIS A 59 -2.95 3.68 -3.68
CA HIS A 59 -2.14 4.58 -4.50
C HIS A 59 -1.21 5.38 -3.61
N ILE A 60 0.10 5.29 -3.86
CA ILE A 60 1.09 6.09 -3.15
C ILE A 60 1.18 7.45 -3.87
N PRO A 61 0.90 8.57 -3.19
CA PRO A 61 0.97 9.87 -3.86
C PRO A 61 2.42 10.23 -4.23
N SER A 62 2.64 10.63 -5.49
CA SER A 62 3.89 11.26 -5.94
C SER A 62 3.98 12.68 -5.41
N GLY A 63 4.40 12.86 -4.19
CA GLY A 63 4.70 14.20 -3.72
C GLY A 63 4.97 14.21 -2.23
N PRO A 64 5.53 15.30 -1.69
CA PRO A 64 5.46 15.55 -0.27
C PRO A 64 3.98 15.69 0.07
N GLU A 65 3.33 14.59 0.41
CA GLU A 65 2.08 14.64 1.13
C GLU A 65 2.39 15.42 2.40
N LEU A 66 1.97 16.68 2.41
CA LEU A 66 1.91 17.49 3.61
C LEU A 66 1.35 16.60 4.71
N PRO A 67 1.78 16.77 5.98
CA PRO A 67 1.29 15.94 7.07
C PRO A 67 -0.23 16.15 7.14
N PHE A 68 -0.99 15.23 6.56
CA PHE A 68 -2.40 15.08 6.86
C PHE A 68 -2.42 14.50 8.27
N GLY A 69 -2.28 15.43 9.22
CA GLY A 69 -2.41 15.20 10.63
C GLY A 69 -3.76 14.56 10.91
N GLY A 70 -3.70 13.46 11.64
CA GLY A 70 -4.85 12.72 12.15
C GLY A 70 -4.34 11.57 12.99
N TRP A 71 -3.72 11.90 14.12
CA TRP A 71 -3.49 10.96 15.23
C TRP A 71 -4.73 10.91 16.11
#